data_AF-A0A396IL23-F1
#
_entry.id   AF-A0A396IL23-F1
#
_cell.length_a   1.000
_cell.length_b   1.000
_cell.length_c   1.000
_cell.angle_alpha   90.00
_cell.angle_beta   90.00
_cell.angle_gamma   90.00
#
_symmetry.space_group_name_H-M   'P 1'
#
loop_
_entity.id
_entity.type
_entity.pdbx_description
1 polymer ?
#
loop_
_entity_poly.entity_id
_entity_poly.type
_entity_poly.pdbx_seq_one_letter_code
_entity_poly.pdbx_strand_id
1 'polypeptide(L)'
;MGVLFFTWVVLQLFPVILTSLVYEKQQKLRIMMKMHGLGDGPYWLITYGYFLALSAIYMLCFVMFGSSLGLKFFSSNDYTIQFLFYFIYLNLQISMAFLLSSFLSDVKTAAVIAYLGVFATGLLGSYLFEKFLESSVSRGWIICMELYPGFALYRGLYEFGQSSSFGGSMQWQNLSDSDSGMKEVLIIMSVEWVILIFVAYYIDQVNSTGNGKSPCFFLKGFRKQPASLT
;
A
#
# COMPACT_ATOMS: atom_id res chain seq x y z
N MET A 1 5.92 16.37 15.36
CA MET A 1 5.73 17.20 14.14
C MET A 1 6.35 16.61 12.87
N GLY A 2 7.59 16.08 12.91
CA GLY A 2 8.19 15.47 11.72
C GLY A 2 7.43 14.24 11.17
N VAL A 3 6.98 13.33 12.05
CA VAL A 3 6.25 12.10 11.69
C VAL A 3 4.97 12.38 10.90
N LEU A 4 4.18 13.38 11.32
CA LEU A 4 2.97 13.82 10.63
C LEU A 4 3.28 14.27 9.20
N PHE A 5 4.27 15.14 9.03
CA PHE A 5 4.67 15.64 7.71
C PHE A 5 5.12 14.50 6.80
N PHE A 6 6.00 13.62 7.30
CA PHE A 6 6.45 12.46 6.52
C PHE A 6 5.29 11.52 6.17
N THR A 7 4.33 11.35 7.08
CA THR A 7 3.12 10.56 6.84
C THR A 7 2.34 11.07 5.64
N TRP A 8 2.08 12.38 5.58
CA TRP A 8 1.39 12.98 4.43
C TRP A 8 2.17 12.82 3.13
N VAL A 9 3.49 13.02 3.16
CA VAL A 9 4.32 12.92 1.96
C VAL A 9 4.27 11.51 1.36
N VAL A 10 4.41 10.47 2.19
CA VAL A 10 4.35 9.08 1.70
C VAL A 10 2.91 8.69 1.30
N LEU A 11 1.90 9.10 2.06
CA LEU A 11 0.49 8.83 1.73
C LEU A 11 0.03 9.53 0.45
N GLN A 12 0.65 10.63 0.04
CA GLN A 12 0.31 11.38 -1.17
C GLN A 12 0.38 10.54 -2.46
N LEU A 13 1.18 9.46 -2.48
CA LEU A 13 1.20 8.51 -3.59
C LEU A 13 -0.15 7.79 -3.79
N PHE A 14 -0.92 7.59 -2.72
CA PHE A 14 -2.18 6.84 -2.79
C PHE A 14 -3.24 7.54 -3.66
N PRO A 15 -3.55 8.84 -3.47
CA PRO A 15 -4.42 9.59 -4.38
C PRO A 15 -3.97 9.53 -5.83
N VAL A 16 -2.66 9.62 -6.10
CA VAL A 16 -2.11 9.59 -7.46
C VAL A 16 -2.41 8.25 -8.14
N ILE A 17 -2.13 7.13 -7.45
CA ILE A 17 -2.39 5.79 -7.99
C ILE A 17 -3.90 5.56 -8.15
N LEU A 18 -4.70 5.88 -7.13
CA LEU A 18 -6.13 5.63 -7.15
C LEU A 18 -6.83 6.42 -8.26
N THR A 19 -6.53 7.71 -8.39
CA THR A 19 -7.15 8.56 -9.41
C THR A 19 -6.76 8.14 -10.82
N SER A 20 -5.50 7.72 -11.03
CA SER A 20 -5.05 7.15 -12.30
C SER A 20 -5.82 5.87 -12.66
N LEU A 21 -5.95 4.93 -11.73
CA LEU A 21 -6.72 3.68 -11.95
C LEU A 21 -8.20 3.95 -12.26
N VAL A 22 -8.85 4.85 -11.50
CA VAL A 22 -10.25 5.21 -11.74
C VAL A 22 -10.40 5.97 -13.05
N TYR A 23 -9.40 6.77 -13.46
CA TYR A 23 -9.39 7.45 -14.73
C TYR A 23 -9.33 6.47 -15.91
N GLU A 24 -8.44 5.47 -15.85
CA GLU A 24 -8.38 4.42 -16.87
C GLU A 24 -9.72 3.68 -17.00
N LYS A 25 -10.37 3.40 -15.87
CA LYS A 25 -11.68 2.75 -15.81
C LYS A 25 -12.79 3.64 -16.39
N GLN A 26 -12.84 4.92 -16.00
CA GLN A 26 -13.84 5.88 -16.46
C GLN A 26 -13.76 6.12 -17.98
N GLN A 27 -12.54 6.25 -18.52
CA GLN A 27 -12.30 6.41 -19.95
C GLN A 27 -12.30 5.09 -20.74
N LYS A 28 -12.56 3.97 -20.06
CA LYS A 28 -12.56 2.62 -20.65
C LYS A 28 -11.25 2.26 -21.37
N LEU A 29 -10.12 2.84 -20.94
CA LEU A 29 -8.80 2.60 -21.55
C LEU A 29 -8.43 1.12 -21.50
N ARG A 30 -8.72 0.45 -20.39
CA ARG A 30 -8.51 -1.00 -20.26
C ARG A 30 -9.28 -1.81 -21.31
N ILE A 31 -10.51 -1.42 -21.62
CA ILE A 31 -11.32 -2.10 -22.65
C ILE A 31 -10.69 -1.86 -24.03
N MET A 32 -10.23 -0.65 -24.32
CA MET A 32 -9.51 -0.37 -25.56
C MET A 32 -8.24 -1.21 -25.69
N MET A 33 -7.46 -1.36 -24.62
CA MET A 33 -6.27 -2.24 -24.63
C MET A 33 -6.64 -3.71 -24.87
N LYS A 34 -7.75 -4.20 -24.30
CA LYS A 34 -8.26 -5.55 -24.57
C LYS A 34 -8.64 -5.76 -26.03
N MET A 35 -9.25 -4.76 -26.67
CA MET A 35 -9.59 -4.83 -28.09
C MET A 35 -8.36 -4.92 -28.99
N HIS A 36 -7.19 -4.45 -28.53
CA HIS A 36 -5.91 -4.61 -29.20
C HIS A 36 -5.18 -5.93 -28.85
N GLY A 37 -5.84 -6.84 -28.14
CA GLY A 37 -5.31 -8.18 -27.82
C GLY A 37 -4.58 -8.28 -26.49
N LEU A 38 -4.60 -7.24 -25.63
CA LEU A 38 -4.02 -7.32 -24.30
C LEU A 38 -4.90 -8.13 -23.34
N GLY A 39 -4.39 -9.24 -22.83
CA GLY A 39 -5.08 -10.04 -21.81
C GLY A 39 -5.12 -9.36 -20.43
N ASP A 40 -6.02 -9.82 -19.56
CA ASP A 40 -6.18 -9.28 -18.20
C ASP A 40 -4.97 -9.48 -17.29
N GLY A 41 -4.29 -10.63 -17.40
CA GLY A 41 -3.09 -10.92 -16.62
C GLY A 41 -1.92 -9.97 -16.94
N PRO A 42 -1.51 -9.85 -18.23
CA PRO A 42 -0.50 -8.89 -18.65
C PRO A 42 -0.82 -7.44 -18.26
N TYR A 43 -2.08 -7.01 -18.41
CA TYR A 43 -2.50 -5.68 -17.96
C TYR A 43 -2.20 -5.46 -16.47
N TRP A 44 -2.63 -6.38 -15.60
CA TRP A 44 -2.40 -6.28 -14.17
C TRP A 44 -0.90 -6.19 -13.82
N LEU A 45 -0.08 -7.02 -14.44
CA LEU A 45 1.37 -7.04 -14.20
C LEU A 45 2.04 -5.75 -14.67
N ILE A 46 1.66 -5.23 -15.84
CA ILE A 46 2.20 -3.98 -16.38
C ILE A 46 1.78 -2.80 -15.52
N THR A 47 0.49 -2.68 -15.19
CA THR A 47 -0.03 -1.56 -14.39
C THR A 47 0.54 -1.60 -12.97
N TYR A 48 0.62 -2.77 -12.34
CA TYR A 48 1.26 -2.90 -11.03
C TYR A 48 2.75 -2.55 -11.07
N GLY A 49 3.47 -3.08 -12.06
CA GLY A 49 4.90 -2.79 -12.24
C GLY A 49 5.17 -1.31 -12.52
N TYR A 50 4.31 -0.65 -13.28
CA TYR A 50 4.38 0.79 -13.55
C TYR A 50 4.24 1.61 -12.27
N PHE A 51 3.20 1.35 -11.46
CA PHE A 51 3.02 2.05 -10.20
C PHE A 51 4.12 1.72 -9.18
N LEU A 52 4.58 0.48 -9.14
CA LEU A 52 5.70 0.08 -8.28
C LEU A 52 6.98 0.85 -8.63
N ALA A 53 7.32 0.95 -9.92
CA ALA A 53 8.50 1.69 -10.38
C ALA A 53 8.37 3.18 -10.06
N LEU A 54 7.21 3.78 -10.34
CA LEU A 54 6.94 5.19 -10.06
C LEU A 54 7.06 5.50 -8.56
N SER A 55 6.44 4.68 -7.72
CA SER A 55 6.51 4.80 -6.26
C SER A 55 7.92 4.54 -5.71
N ALA A 56 8.65 3.58 -6.25
CA ALA A 56 10.03 3.28 -5.84
C ALA A 56 10.97 4.46 -6.15
N ILE A 57 10.90 5.02 -7.36
CA ILE A 57 11.69 6.20 -7.74
C ILE A 57 11.35 7.39 -6.83
N TYR A 58 10.06 7.62 -6.57
CA TYR A 58 9.62 8.66 -5.65
C TYR A 58 10.23 8.51 -4.25
N MET A 59 10.16 7.30 -3.68
CA MET A 59 10.68 7.04 -2.34
C MET A 59 12.21 7.10 -2.27
N LEU A 60 12.91 6.64 -3.30
CA LEU A 60 14.37 6.78 -3.39
C LEU A 60 14.77 8.26 -3.40
N CYS A 61 14.12 9.08 -4.24
CA CYS A 61 14.35 10.52 -4.23
C CYS A 61 14.06 11.14 -2.86
N PHE A 62 12.93 10.78 -2.25
CA PHE A 62 12.54 11.30 -0.94
C PHE A 62 13.58 10.99 0.16
N VAL A 63 14.07 9.75 0.23
CA VAL A 63 15.11 9.35 1.19
C VAL A 63 16.44 10.05 0.89
N MET A 64 16.84 10.15 -0.38
CA MET A 64 18.08 10.83 -0.78
C MET A 64 18.08 12.32 -0.40
N PHE A 65 16.98 13.03 -0.68
CA PHE A 65 16.83 14.42 -0.28
C PHE A 65 16.76 14.56 1.25
N GLY A 66 16.02 13.69 1.93
CA GLY A 66 15.92 13.67 3.38
C GLY A 66 17.26 13.46 4.07
N SER A 67 18.09 12.56 3.53
CA SER A 67 19.45 12.31 4.00
C SER A 67 20.40 13.48 3.67
N SER A 68 20.28 14.10 2.49
CA SER A 68 21.13 15.24 2.09
C SER A 68 20.89 16.49 2.93
N LEU A 69 19.66 16.68 3.42
CA LEU A 69 19.31 17.75 4.35
C LEU A 69 19.75 17.47 5.80
N GLY A 70 20.37 16.31 6.07
CA GLY A 70 20.86 15.94 7.39
C GLY A 70 19.76 15.66 8.40
N LEU A 71 18.56 15.24 7.95
CA LEU A 71 17.48 14.90 8.86
C LEU A 71 17.84 13.62 9.62
N LYS A 72 17.97 13.70 10.95
CA LYS A 72 18.30 12.57 11.84
C LYS A 72 17.41 11.35 11.61
N PHE A 73 16.15 11.58 11.25
CA PHE A 73 15.20 10.52 10.87
C PHE A 73 15.75 9.57 9.79
N PHE A 74 16.36 10.12 8.74
CA PHE A 74 16.88 9.35 7.60
C PHE A 74 18.34 8.94 7.81
N SER A 75 19.16 9.81 8.40
CA SER A 75 20.60 9.58 8.51
C SER A 75 21.02 8.70 9.69
N SER A 76 20.22 8.63 10.77
CA SER A 76 20.61 7.91 11.98
C SER A 76 20.16 6.45 12.01
N ASN A 77 19.22 6.05 11.16
CA ASN A 77 18.67 4.70 11.12
C ASN A 77 19.28 3.89 9.97
N ASP A 78 19.30 2.56 10.10
CA ASP A 78 19.88 1.70 9.09
C ASP A 78 19.11 1.79 7.75
N TYR A 79 19.81 2.15 6.67
CA TYR A 79 19.19 2.39 5.36
C TYR A 79 18.49 1.15 4.80
N THR A 80 18.99 -0.05 5.13
CA THR A 80 18.36 -1.31 4.69
C THR A 80 16.99 -1.51 5.33
N ILE A 81 16.81 -1.15 6.61
CA ILE A 81 15.53 -1.28 7.31
C ILE A 81 14.54 -0.26 6.74
N GLN A 82 14.96 0.98 6.52
CA GLN A 82 14.13 2.01 5.89
C GLN A 82 13.68 1.57 4.49
N PHE A 83 14.61 1.05 3.69
CA PHE A 83 14.30 0.56 2.35
C PHE A 83 13.26 -0.57 2.41
N LEU A 84 13.44 -1.55 3.28
CA LEU A 84 12.50 -2.67 3.44
C LEU A 84 11.12 -2.20 3.91
N PHE A 85 11.08 -1.31 4.90
CA PHE A 85 9.84 -0.71 5.41
C PHE A 85 9.07 0.00 4.29
N TYR A 86 9.72 0.91 3.57
CA TYR A 86 9.08 1.64 2.49
C TYR A 86 8.71 0.72 1.32
N PHE A 87 9.54 -0.24 0.97
CA PHE A 87 9.24 -1.19 -0.10
C PHE A 87 7.96 -1.98 0.19
N ILE A 88 7.83 -2.55 1.39
CA ILE A 88 6.62 -3.28 1.79
C ILE A 88 5.41 -2.33 1.79
N TYR A 89 5.56 -1.14 2.36
CA TYR A 89 4.47 -0.18 2.42
C TYR A 89 4.01 0.29 1.03
N LEU A 90 4.92 0.55 0.09
CA LEU A 90 4.57 0.92 -1.28
C LEU A 90 3.70 -0.16 -1.95
N ASN A 91 4.09 -1.43 -1.78
CA ASN A 91 3.33 -2.55 -2.32
C ASN A 91 1.93 -2.66 -1.67
N LEU A 92 1.85 -2.45 -0.36
CA LEU A 92 0.58 -2.39 0.39
C LEU A 92 -0.32 -1.25 -0.12
N GLN A 93 0.24 -0.06 -0.28
CA GLN A 93 -0.46 1.13 -0.76
C GLN A 93 -1.01 0.97 -2.18
N ILE A 94 -0.22 0.37 -3.08
CA ILE A 94 -0.67 0.03 -4.44
C ILE A 94 -1.83 -0.97 -4.36
N SER A 95 -1.68 -2.05 -3.59
CA SER A 95 -2.72 -3.09 -3.46
C SER A 95 -4.04 -2.51 -2.93
N MET A 96 -3.97 -1.62 -1.95
CA MET A 96 -5.15 -0.92 -1.43
C MET A 96 -5.79 0.00 -2.49
N ALA A 97 -4.98 0.67 -3.33
CA ALA A 97 -5.49 1.50 -4.41
C ALA A 97 -6.20 0.68 -5.51
N PHE A 98 -5.67 -0.49 -5.85
CA PHE A 98 -6.32 -1.45 -6.76
C PHE A 98 -7.64 -1.97 -6.20
N LEU A 99 -7.68 -2.27 -4.90
CA LEU A 99 -8.92 -2.66 -4.24
C LEU A 99 -9.98 -1.55 -4.31
N LEU A 100 -9.60 -0.32 -3.94
CA LEU A 100 -10.55 0.78 -3.85
C LEU A 100 -11.02 1.29 -5.23
N SER A 101 -10.16 1.20 -6.26
CA SER A 101 -10.54 1.57 -7.64
C SER A 101 -11.64 0.65 -8.21
N SER A 102 -11.77 -0.57 -7.69
CA SER A 102 -12.85 -1.48 -8.06
C SER A 102 -14.23 -0.95 -7.68
N PHE A 103 -14.34 -0.24 -6.56
CA PHE A 103 -15.61 0.31 -6.04
C PHE A 103 -15.94 1.71 -6.58
N LEU A 104 -14.95 2.43 -7.10
CA LEU A 104 -15.11 3.80 -7.58
C LEU A 104 -15.25 3.83 -9.11
N SER A 105 -16.09 4.73 -9.62
CA SER A 105 -16.35 4.87 -11.06
C SER A 105 -16.10 6.28 -11.58
N ASP A 106 -16.06 7.29 -10.70
CA ASP A 106 -15.82 8.68 -11.06
C ASP A 106 -14.52 9.19 -10.44
N VAL A 107 -13.68 9.82 -11.28
CA VAL A 107 -12.36 10.32 -10.88
C VAL A 107 -12.47 11.46 -9.86
N LYS A 108 -13.48 12.35 -9.96
CA LYS A 108 -13.61 13.47 -9.03
C LYS A 108 -13.94 12.96 -7.64
N THR A 109 -14.88 12.01 -7.54
CA THR A 109 -15.22 11.35 -6.28
C THR A 109 -14.02 10.60 -5.70
N ALA A 110 -13.28 9.85 -6.53
CA ALA A 110 -12.08 9.14 -6.09
C ALA A 110 -10.99 10.06 -5.56
N ALA A 111 -10.75 11.19 -6.24
CA ALA A 111 -9.78 12.19 -5.82
C ALA A 111 -10.15 12.78 -4.44
N VAL A 112 -11.41 13.21 -4.27
CA VAL A 112 -11.87 13.79 -2.99
C VAL A 112 -11.75 12.79 -1.85
N ILE A 113 -12.19 11.55 -2.04
CA ILE A 113 -12.10 10.50 -1.01
C ILE A 113 -10.64 10.21 -0.65
N ALA A 114 -9.76 10.10 -1.65
CA ALA A 114 -8.36 9.80 -1.41
C ALA A 114 -7.65 10.95 -0.67
N TYR A 115 -7.78 12.19 -1.13
CA TYR A 115 -7.14 13.33 -0.48
C TYR A 115 -7.68 13.59 0.93
N LEU A 116 -9.00 13.46 1.11
CA LEU A 116 -9.60 13.54 2.45
C LEU A 116 -9.07 12.42 3.34
N GLY A 117 -8.96 11.20 2.81
CA GLY A 117 -8.35 10.05 3.50
C GLY A 117 -6.91 10.33 3.92
N VAL A 118 -6.05 10.82 3.02
CA VAL A 118 -4.65 11.17 3.35
C VAL A 118 -4.59 12.20 4.48
N PHE A 119 -5.38 13.27 4.37
CA PHE A 119 -5.38 14.34 5.35
C PHE A 119 -5.91 13.85 6.71
N ALA A 120 -7.05 13.17 6.72
CA ALA A 120 -7.67 12.61 7.90
C ALA A 120 -6.75 11.61 8.60
N THR A 121 -6.12 10.70 7.85
CA THR A 121 -5.19 9.70 8.39
C THR A 121 -3.99 10.33 9.06
N GLY A 122 -3.38 11.36 8.46
CA GLY A 122 -2.25 12.04 9.10
C GLY A 122 -2.64 12.72 10.41
N LEU A 123 -3.82 13.37 10.47
CA LEU A 123 -4.32 14.01 11.68
C LEU A 123 -4.76 12.98 12.74
N LEU A 124 -5.50 11.95 12.35
CA LEU A 124 -5.92 10.88 13.27
C LEU A 124 -4.70 10.14 13.82
N GLY A 125 -3.68 9.93 12.97
CA GLY A 125 -2.38 9.39 13.37
C GLY A 125 -1.75 10.22 14.48
N SER A 126 -1.60 11.53 14.28
CA SER A 126 -0.92 12.39 15.25
C SER A 126 -1.69 12.71 16.52
N TYR A 127 -3.02 12.81 16.44
CA TYR A 127 -3.82 13.26 17.58
C TYR A 127 -4.49 12.14 18.37
N LEU A 128 -4.84 11.03 17.70
CA LEU A 128 -5.46 9.87 18.33
C LEU A 128 -4.46 8.73 18.47
N PHE A 129 -3.91 8.26 17.35
CA PHE A 129 -3.12 7.03 17.35
C PHE A 129 -1.82 7.18 18.16
N GLU A 130 -1.10 8.29 18.03
CA GLU A 130 0.06 8.59 18.87
C GLU A 130 -0.26 8.50 20.37
N LYS A 131 -1.41 9.01 20.82
CA LYS A 131 -1.84 8.87 22.22
C LYS A 131 -2.14 7.43 22.62
N PHE A 132 -2.67 6.61 21.70
CA PHE A 132 -2.88 5.18 21.94
C PHE A 132 -1.55 4.42 22.06
N LEU A 133 -0.51 4.85 21.35
CA LEU A 133 0.83 4.25 21.42
C LEU A 133 1.57 4.63 22.71
N GLU A 134 1.39 5.86 23.20
CA GLU A 134 2.00 6.31 24.45
C GLU A 134 1.27 5.80 25.71
N SER A 135 0.00 5.45 25.59
CA SER A 135 -0.80 4.90 26.69
C SER A 135 -0.74 3.37 26.74
N SER A 136 -0.99 2.80 27.92
CA SER A 136 -0.99 1.35 28.17
C SER A 136 -2.26 0.65 27.63
N VAL A 137 -2.66 0.98 26.41
CA VAL A 137 -3.79 0.36 25.72
C VAL A 137 -3.43 -1.08 25.36
N SER A 138 -4.43 -1.97 25.40
CA SER A 138 -4.20 -3.38 25.06
C SER A 138 -3.68 -3.53 23.64
N ARG A 139 -2.62 -4.33 23.47
CA ARG A 139 -1.96 -4.61 22.19
C ARG A 139 -2.94 -5.01 21.07
N GLY A 140 -3.99 -5.76 21.41
CA GLY A 140 -5.01 -6.16 20.43
C GLY A 140 -5.73 -4.98 19.75
N TRP A 141 -5.96 -3.88 20.48
CA TRP A 141 -6.60 -2.68 19.90
C TRP A 141 -5.66 -1.94 18.94
N ILE A 142 -4.36 -1.92 19.24
CA ILE A 142 -3.35 -1.31 18.38
C ILE A 142 -3.27 -2.09 17.06
N ILE A 143 -3.18 -3.43 17.12
CA ILE A 143 -3.18 -4.30 15.93
C ILE A 143 -4.43 -4.09 15.07
N CYS A 144 -5.61 -3.97 15.68
CA CYS A 144 -6.86 -3.71 14.94
C CYS A 144 -6.83 -2.36 14.19
N MET A 145 -6.21 -1.33 14.76
CA MET A 145 -6.05 -0.04 14.09
C MET A 145 -4.98 -0.11 13.00
N GLU A 146 -3.89 -0.85 13.23
CA GLU A 146 -2.82 -1.07 12.25
C GLU A 146 -3.31 -1.80 10.99
N LEU A 147 -4.42 -2.56 11.09
CA LEU A 147 -5.08 -3.19 9.94
C LEU A 147 -5.48 -2.20 8.82
N TYR A 148 -5.55 -0.91 9.17
CA TYR A 148 -5.65 0.16 8.21
C TYR A 148 -4.25 0.63 7.79
N PRO A 149 -3.84 0.50 6.51
CA PRO A 149 -2.47 0.77 6.05
C PRO A 149 -1.92 2.15 6.45
N GLY A 150 -2.79 3.15 6.54
CA GLY A 150 -2.40 4.49 6.95
C GLY A 150 -1.88 4.58 8.39
N PHE A 151 -2.44 3.79 9.31
CA PHE A 151 -1.97 3.72 10.70
C PHE A 151 -0.74 2.84 10.86
N ALA A 152 -0.63 1.74 10.09
CA ALA A 152 0.60 0.96 10.04
C ALA A 152 1.81 1.82 9.61
N LEU A 153 1.64 2.68 8.58
CA LEU A 153 2.68 3.63 8.20
C LEU A 153 3.00 4.62 9.32
N TYR A 154 1.98 5.19 9.96
CA TYR A 154 2.19 6.13 11.07
C TYR A 154 3.01 5.48 12.18
N ARG A 155 2.69 4.24 12.56
CA ARG A 155 3.41 3.47 13.58
C ARG A 155 4.88 3.31 13.22
N GLY A 156 5.18 2.86 12.01
CA GLY A 156 6.57 2.66 11.59
C GLY A 156 7.38 3.95 11.56
N LEU A 157 6.78 5.04 11.05
CA LEU A 157 7.43 6.36 11.10
C LEU A 157 7.59 6.89 12.53
N TYR A 158 6.65 6.60 13.43
CA TYR A 158 6.77 6.94 14.84
C TYR A 158 7.97 6.24 15.49
N GLU A 159 8.11 4.93 15.29
CA GLU A 159 9.22 4.12 15.81
C GLU A 159 10.60 4.59 15.31
N PHE A 160 10.72 4.92 14.01
CA PHE A 160 11.94 5.53 13.47
C PHE A 160 12.23 6.91 14.09
N GLY A 161 11.19 7.70 14.31
CA GLY A 161 11.29 9.01 14.95
C GLY A 161 11.76 8.92 16.39
N GLN A 162 11.17 8.01 17.17
CA GLN A 162 11.49 7.79 18.57
C GLN A 162 12.94 7.30 18.73
N SER A 163 13.34 6.28 17.96
CA SER A 163 14.70 5.74 17.98
C SER A 163 15.75 6.81 17.72
N SER A 164 15.52 7.68 16.72
CA SER A 164 16.45 8.78 16.39
C SER A 164 16.46 9.93 17.42
N SER A 165 15.36 10.15 18.15
CA SER A 165 15.22 11.24 19.11
C SER A 165 15.93 10.95 20.43
N PHE A 166 15.97 9.68 20.86
CA PHE A 166 16.69 9.24 22.07
C PHE A 166 18.19 9.02 21.84
N GLY A 167 18.74 9.50 20.72
CA GLY A 167 20.16 9.35 20.38
C GLY A 167 20.56 7.93 19.95
N GLY A 168 19.57 7.06 19.76
CA GLY A 168 19.76 5.71 19.24
C GLY A 168 19.70 5.67 17.71
N SER A 169 20.00 4.49 17.18
CA SER A 169 19.83 4.14 15.77
C SER A 169 19.00 2.86 15.68
N MET A 170 17.97 2.84 14.83
CA MET A 170 17.26 1.61 14.54
C MET A 170 18.20 0.65 13.79
N GLN A 171 18.53 -0.48 14.42
CA GLN A 171 19.41 -1.53 13.88
C GLN A 171 18.68 -2.87 13.86
N TRP A 172 19.15 -3.80 13.02
CA TRP A 172 18.57 -5.15 12.87
C TRP A 172 18.52 -5.94 14.18
N GLN A 173 19.46 -5.69 15.09
CA GLN A 173 19.55 -6.38 16.38
C GLN A 173 18.42 -5.93 17.33
N ASN A 174 18.14 -4.63 17.36
CA ASN A 174 17.13 -4.02 18.26
C ASN A 174 15.69 -4.13 17.70
N LEU A 175 15.55 -4.57 16.44
CA LEU A 175 14.26 -4.80 15.79
C LEU A 175 13.43 -5.89 16.48
N SER A 176 14.09 -6.83 17.16
CA SER A 176 13.40 -7.92 17.86
C SER A 176 13.23 -7.66 19.36
N ASP A 177 13.66 -6.51 19.86
CA ASP A 177 13.43 -6.15 21.25
C ASP A 177 11.95 -5.95 21.50
N SER A 178 11.45 -6.44 22.64
CA SER A 178 10.03 -6.40 22.98
C SER A 178 9.45 -4.98 23.12
N ASP A 179 10.33 -3.98 23.22
CA ASP A 179 9.98 -2.56 23.31
C ASP A 179 9.81 -1.92 21.91
N SER A 180 10.35 -2.54 20.86
CA SER A 180 10.26 -2.00 19.49
C SER A 180 9.07 -2.59 18.72
N GLY A 181 8.11 -1.74 18.37
CA GLY A 181 6.94 -2.13 17.58
C GLY A 181 7.24 -2.42 16.10
N MET A 182 8.46 -2.13 15.61
CA MET A 182 8.76 -2.16 14.17
C MET A 182 8.60 -3.55 13.55
N LYS A 183 9.02 -4.61 14.24
CA LYS A 183 8.90 -5.99 13.71
C LYS A 183 7.44 -6.39 13.54
N GLU A 184 6.59 -6.02 14.49
CA GLU A 184 5.15 -6.29 14.45
C GLU A 184 4.50 -5.58 13.25
N VAL A 185 4.80 -4.28 13.08
CA VAL A 185 4.31 -3.48 11.95
C VAL A 185 4.75 -4.05 10.60
N LEU A 186 6.03 -4.45 10.47
CA LEU A 186 6.54 -5.07 9.25
C LEU A 186 5.83 -6.38 8.91
N ILE A 187 5.54 -7.22 9.92
CA ILE A 187 4.80 -8.47 9.73
C ILE A 187 3.37 -8.17 9.31
N ILE A 188 2.68 -7.27 10.00
CA ILE A 188 1.28 -6.89 9.71
C ILE A 188 1.17 -6.34 8.28
N MET A 189 2.00 -5.38 7.90
CA MET A 189 1.99 -4.81 6.55
C MET A 189 2.29 -5.86 5.47
N SER A 190 3.20 -6.81 5.75
CA SER A 190 3.52 -7.88 4.80
C SER A 190 2.33 -8.83 4.60
N VAL A 191 1.66 -9.22 5.70
CA VAL A 191 0.48 -10.09 5.65
C VAL A 191 -0.67 -9.39 4.96
N GLU A 192 -0.94 -8.14 5.31
CA GLU A 192 -1.98 -7.32 4.65
C GLU A 192 -1.72 -7.15 3.17
N TRP A 193 -0.48 -6.88 2.78
CA TRP A 193 -0.13 -6.71 1.37
C TRP A 193 -0.51 -7.95 0.58
N VAL A 194 -0.09 -9.14 1.05
CA VAL A 194 -0.40 -10.41 0.41
C VAL A 194 -1.92 -10.63 0.34
N ILE A 195 -2.65 -10.38 1.41
CA ILE A 195 -4.11 -10.54 1.43
C ILE A 195 -4.78 -9.57 0.45
N LEU A 196 -4.42 -8.29 0.49
CA LEU A 196 -5.03 -7.24 -0.31
C LEU A 196 -4.77 -7.42 -1.80
N ILE A 197 -3.59 -7.87 -2.22
CA ILE A 197 -3.32 -8.10 -3.64
C ILE A 197 -4.18 -9.25 -4.20
N PHE A 198 -4.35 -10.33 -3.44
CA PHE A 198 -5.24 -11.44 -3.84
C PHE A 198 -6.71 -11.02 -3.88
N VAL A 199 -7.17 -10.28 -2.87
CA VAL A 199 -8.55 -9.78 -2.81
C VAL A 199 -8.82 -8.78 -3.94
N ALA A 200 -7.91 -7.84 -4.17
CA ALA A 200 -8.02 -6.87 -5.26
C ALA A 200 -8.07 -7.56 -6.63
N TYR A 201 -7.21 -8.56 -6.86
CA TYR A 201 -7.22 -9.34 -8.09
C TYR A 201 -8.54 -10.11 -8.27
N TYR A 202 -9.04 -10.74 -7.21
CA TYR A 202 -10.31 -11.46 -7.25
C TYR A 202 -11.49 -10.55 -7.58
N ILE A 203 -11.62 -9.41 -6.89
CA ILE A 203 -12.72 -8.47 -7.11
C ILE A 203 -12.65 -7.85 -8.51
N ASP A 204 -11.44 -7.51 -8.98
CA ASP A 204 -11.26 -6.96 -10.31
C ASP A 204 -11.67 -7.94 -11.42
N GLN A 205 -11.36 -9.23 -11.27
CA GLN A 205 -11.83 -10.27 -12.20
C GLN A 205 -13.35 -10.42 -12.20
N VAL A 206 -13.99 -10.37 -11.02
CA VAL A 206 -15.45 -10.41 -10.90
C VAL A 206 -16.09 -9.22 -11.62
N ASN A 207 -15.53 -8.01 -11.42
CA ASN A 207 -16.03 -6.79 -12.05
C ASN A 207 -15.79 -6.75 -13.56
N SER A 208 -14.63 -7.20 -14.04
CA SER A 208 -14.33 -7.19 -15.47
C SER A 208 -15.13 -8.21 -16.29
N THR A 209 -15.67 -9.26 -15.66
CA THR A 209 -16.37 -10.34 -16.38
C THR A 209 -17.84 -10.00 -16.67
N GLY A 210 -18.38 -8.90 -16.14
CA GLY A 210 -19.66 -8.31 -16.57
C GLY A 210 -20.76 -9.34 -16.86
N ASN A 211 -21.44 -9.80 -15.80
CA ASN A 211 -22.59 -10.71 -15.81
C ASN A 211 -22.27 -12.22 -15.71
N GLY A 212 -22.35 -12.76 -14.49
CA GLY A 212 -22.80 -14.14 -14.26
C GLY A 212 -21.93 -15.30 -14.73
N LYS A 213 -20.64 -15.34 -14.37
CA LYS A 213 -19.89 -16.61 -14.37
C LYS A 213 -19.36 -16.89 -12.97
N SER A 214 -19.94 -17.94 -12.38
CA SER A 214 -19.65 -18.43 -11.04
C SER A 214 -18.14 -18.57 -10.77
N PRO A 215 -17.69 -18.48 -9.49
CA PRO A 215 -16.29 -18.60 -9.05
C PRO A 215 -15.52 -19.84 -9.55
N CYS A 216 -16.24 -20.81 -10.13
CA CYS A 216 -15.72 -22.08 -10.61
C CYS A 216 -15.19 -22.08 -12.05
N PHE A 217 -14.91 -20.93 -12.69
CA PHE A 217 -14.29 -20.95 -14.03
C PHE A 217 -12.87 -21.55 -14.03
N PHE A 218 -12.20 -21.57 -12.88
CA PHE A 218 -10.90 -22.22 -12.70
C PHE A 218 -10.93 -23.73 -13.02
N LEU A 219 -12.07 -24.40 -12.86
CA LEU A 219 -12.22 -25.83 -13.17
C LEU A 219 -12.51 -26.14 -14.66
N LYS A 220 -12.86 -25.13 -15.47
CA LYS A 220 -13.20 -25.36 -16.89
C LYS A 220 -11.99 -25.39 -17.81
N GLY A 221 -10.86 -24.82 -17.40
CA GLY A 221 -9.59 -24.86 -18.15
C GLY A 221 -8.93 -26.25 -18.22
N PHE A 222 -9.35 -27.19 -17.37
CA PHE A 222 -8.81 -28.56 -17.35
C PHE A 222 -9.59 -29.57 -18.18
N ARG A 223 -10.73 -29.18 -18.79
CA ARG A 223 -11.48 -30.09 -19.66
C ARG A 223 -10.92 -30.01 -21.08
N LYS A 224 -9.86 -30.78 -21.34
CA LYS A 224 -9.37 -31.08 -22.70
C LYS A 224 -10.58 -31.46 -23.57
N GLN A 225 -10.79 -30.75 -24.67
CA GLN A 225 -11.69 -31.19 -25.74
C GLN A 225 -11.15 -32.53 -26.29
N PRO A 226 -11.94 -33.61 -26.35
CA PRO A 226 -11.56 -34.76 -27.15
C PRO A 226 -11.62 -34.32 -28.62
N ALA A 227 -10.50 -34.53 -29.32
CA ALA A 227 -10.40 -34.30 -30.75
C ALA A 227 -11.47 -35.12 -31.47
N SER A 228 -12.32 -34.45 -32.25
CA SER A 228 -13.19 -35.09 -33.23
C SER A 228 -12.31 -35.64 -34.36
N LEU A 229 -12.20 -36.97 -34.43
CA LEU A 229 -11.76 -37.66 -35.63
C LEU A 229 -13.01 -37.98 -36.47
N THR A 230 -12.84 -37.72 -37.77
CA THR A 230 -13.58 -38.22 -38.94
C THR A 230 -14.42 -39.47 -38.74
#